data_AF-A0A6C0FCM9-F1
#
_entry.id   AF-A0A6C0FCM9-F1
#
_cell.length_a   1.000
_cell.length_b   1.000
_cell.length_c   1.000
_cell.angle_alpha   90.00
_cell.angle_beta   90.00
_cell.angle_gamma   90.00
#
_symmetry.space_group_name_H-M   'P 1'
#
loop_
_entity.id
_entity.type
_entity.pdbx_description
1 polymer ?
#
loop_
_entity_poly.entity_id
_entity_poly.type
_entity_poly.pdbx_seq_one_letter_code
_entity_poly.pdbx_strand_id
1 'polypeptide(L)'
;MSDRQPHQQFNDLYDEFMVKLKKAIPQEENLWTLHDAFSAGKKINPRMPVEMYINSLHLFSDRIFEADESFFLTNEAISNELKQHNSDGTFNTLESIQSFWNTGISDKTKKAIWSYLQNLMILGYLYLGIDVAFDENLLKRVLLTCDKFRNKELTDTSVEYLKANFKS
;
A
#
# COMPACT_ATOMS: atom_id res chain seq x y z
N MET A 1 0.05 21.51 -14.06
CA MET A 1 0.28 20.12 -13.61
C MET A 1 1.53 20.15 -12.74
N SER A 2 1.54 19.50 -11.58
CA SER A 2 2.69 19.57 -10.67
C SER A 2 3.92 18.96 -11.35
N ASP A 3 5.02 19.69 -11.50
CA ASP A 3 6.32 19.19 -12.03
C ASP A 3 7.00 18.13 -11.14
N ARG A 4 6.28 17.63 -10.13
CA ARG A 4 6.80 16.68 -9.15
C ARG A 4 6.71 15.28 -9.70
N GLN A 5 7.79 14.53 -9.53
CA GLN A 5 7.86 13.12 -9.91
C GLN A 5 6.89 12.29 -9.03
N PRO A 6 6.32 11.18 -9.55
CA PRO A 6 5.34 10.39 -8.81
C PRO A 6 5.80 9.93 -7.43
N HIS A 7 7.07 9.52 -7.29
CA HIS A 7 7.64 9.12 -6.00
C HIS A 7 7.69 10.26 -4.97
N GLN A 8 7.83 11.52 -5.41
CA GLN A 8 7.79 12.69 -4.51
C GLN A 8 6.37 12.93 -4.01
N GLN A 9 5.39 12.88 -4.91
CA GLN A 9 3.97 12.99 -4.56
C GLN A 9 3.54 11.87 -3.61
N PHE A 10 4.01 10.64 -3.86
CA PHE A 10 3.81 9.50 -2.98
C PHE A 10 4.38 9.77 -1.59
N ASN A 11 5.63 10.23 -1.51
CA ASN A 11 6.29 10.48 -0.23
C ASN A 11 5.55 11.53 0.59
N ASP A 12 5.14 12.64 -0.04
CA ASP A 12 4.42 13.72 0.61
C ASP A 12 3.06 13.22 1.15
N LEU A 13 2.33 12.44 0.35
CA LEU A 13 1.04 11.86 0.76
C LEU A 13 1.21 10.85 1.89
N TYR A 14 2.28 10.04 1.87
CA TYR A 14 2.55 9.05 2.90
C TYR A 14 2.91 9.72 4.23
N ASP A 15 3.74 10.76 4.21
CA ASP A 15 4.03 11.58 5.40
C ASP A 15 2.74 12.17 5.98
N GLU A 16 1.90 12.77 5.13
CA GLU A 16 0.61 13.32 5.55
C GLU A 16 -0.28 12.26 6.20
N PHE A 17 -0.36 11.08 5.58
CA PHE A 17 -1.12 9.94 6.06
C PHE A 17 -0.65 9.51 7.46
N MET A 18 0.65 9.31 7.64
CA MET A 18 1.22 8.88 8.93
C MET A 18 1.03 9.92 10.02
N VAL A 19 1.19 11.21 9.72
CA VAL A 19 0.93 12.29 10.68
C VAL A 19 -0.53 12.31 11.11
N LYS A 20 -1.47 12.11 10.18
CA LYS A 20 -2.90 12.05 10.49
C LYS A 20 -3.27 10.80 11.29
N LEU A 21 -2.71 9.65 10.93
CA LEU A 21 -2.90 8.39 11.66
C LEU A 21 -2.43 8.50 13.11
N LYS A 22 -1.20 8.98 13.35
CA LYS A 22 -0.64 9.17 14.70
C LYS A 22 -1.48 10.12 15.56
N LYS A 23 -2.08 11.14 14.96
CA LYS A 23 -3.00 12.06 15.67
C LYS A 23 -4.33 11.40 16.02
N ALA A 24 -4.84 10.54 15.13
CA ALA A 24 -6.11 9.85 15.34
C ALA A 24 -5.99 8.70 16.34
N ILE A 25 -4.82 8.07 16.44
CA ILE A 25 -4.58 6.84 17.22
C ILE A 25 -3.22 6.95 17.94
N PRO A 26 -3.06 7.90 18.87
CA PRO A 26 -1.77 8.20 19.49
C PRO A 26 -1.19 7.03 20.31
N GLN A 27 -2.04 6.11 20.77
CA GLN A 27 -1.67 4.95 21.56
C GLN A 27 -1.02 3.80 20.75
N GLU A 28 -1.09 3.84 19.42
CA GLU A 28 -0.51 2.79 18.58
C GLU A 28 0.96 3.09 18.29
N GLU A 29 1.86 2.50 19.09
CA GLU A 29 3.31 2.72 18.98
C GLU A 29 3.89 2.24 17.64
N ASN A 30 3.31 1.20 17.03
CA ASN A 30 3.80 0.65 15.75
C ASN A 30 3.74 1.67 14.60
N LEU A 31 2.80 2.63 14.65
CA LEU A 31 2.72 3.73 13.67
C LEU A 31 3.94 4.65 13.75
N TRP A 32 4.58 4.77 14.91
CA TRP A 32 5.81 5.55 15.07
C TRP A 32 6.98 4.86 14.39
N THR A 33 7.18 3.58 14.70
CA THR A 33 8.22 2.74 14.08
C THR A 33 8.08 2.71 12.56
N LEU A 34 6.87 2.52 12.04
CA LEU A 34 6.61 2.50 10.59
C LEU A 34 6.98 3.85 9.92
N HIS A 35 6.63 4.96 10.55
CA HIS A 35 6.94 6.30 10.01
C HIS A 35 8.43 6.63 10.08
N ASP A 36 9.13 6.15 11.10
CA ASP A 36 10.57 6.35 11.23
C ASP A 36 11.33 5.51 10.21
N ALA A 37 10.91 4.26 9.99
CA ALA A 37 11.41 3.41 8.91
C ALA A 37 11.17 4.05 7.53
N PHE A 38 9.98 4.61 7.30
CA PHE A 38 9.67 5.39 6.10
C PHE A 38 10.63 6.56 5.92
N SER A 39 10.78 7.37 6.96
CA SER A 39 11.60 8.58 6.95
C SER A 39 13.07 8.26 6.70
N ALA A 40 13.57 7.16 7.27
CA ALA A 40 14.92 6.67 7.03
C ALA A 40 15.10 6.19 5.58
N GLY A 41 14.20 5.36 5.07
CA GLY A 41 14.22 4.86 3.69
C GLY A 41 14.21 6.00 2.68
N LYS A 42 13.31 6.99 2.88
CA LYS A 42 13.22 8.20 2.05
C LYS A 42 14.54 9.00 2.01
N LYS A 43 15.25 9.12 3.13
CA LYS A 43 16.55 9.82 3.21
C LYS A 43 17.66 9.09 2.47
N ILE A 44 17.64 7.75 2.48
CA ILE A 44 18.63 6.91 1.78
C ILE A 44 18.39 6.95 0.27
N ASN A 45 17.14 6.69 -0.14
CA ASN A 45 16.72 6.70 -1.53
C ASN A 45 15.26 7.21 -1.60
N PRO A 46 14.99 8.38 -2.21
CA PRO A 46 13.63 8.92 -2.31
C PRO A 46 12.63 8.04 -3.05
N ARG A 47 13.07 7.03 -3.82
CA ARG A 47 12.21 6.05 -4.51
C ARG A 47 11.92 4.81 -3.68
N MET A 48 12.74 4.52 -2.69
CA MET A 48 12.62 3.31 -1.87
C MET A 48 11.25 3.18 -1.20
N PRO A 49 10.63 4.23 -0.63
CA PRO A 49 9.33 4.06 0.01
C PRO A 49 8.22 3.62 -0.95
N VAL A 50 8.13 4.21 -2.15
CA VAL A 50 7.12 3.82 -3.13
C VAL A 50 7.38 2.40 -3.66
N GLU A 51 8.65 2.03 -3.83
CA GLU A 51 9.03 0.68 -4.27
C GLU A 51 8.67 -0.38 -3.22
N MET A 52 9.00 -0.12 -1.94
CA MET A 52 8.63 -1.01 -0.84
C MET A 52 7.12 -1.12 -0.70
N TYR A 53 6.40 0.00 -0.78
CA TYR A 53 4.93 0.00 -0.71
C TYR A 53 4.30 -0.87 -1.80
N ILE A 54 4.76 -0.74 -3.05
CA ILE A 54 4.24 -1.55 -4.16
C ILE A 54 4.57 -3.03 -3.94
N ASN A 55 5.82 -3.35 -3.62
CA ASN A 55 6.24 -4.74 -3.41
C ASN A 55 5.45 -5.44 -2.30
N SER A 56 5.09 -4.70 -1.24
CA SER A 56 4.35 -5.22 -0.09
C SER A 56 2.83 -5.24 -0.29
N LEU A 57 2.26 -4.27 -1.02
CA LEU A 57 0.80 -4.07 -1.06
C LEU A 57 0.14 -4.37 -2.41
N HIS A 58 0.88 -4.52 -3.51
CA HIS A 58 0.29 -4.72 -4.84
C HIS A 58 -0.63 -5.96 -4.89
N LEU A 59 -0.27 -7.06 -4.20
CA LEU A 59 -1.07 -8.28 -4.12
C LEU A 59 -2.48 -8.07 -3.54
N PHE A 60 -2.63 -7.04 -2.72
CA PHE A 60 -3.87 -6.70 -2.02
C PHE A 60 -4.59 -5.50 -2.64
N SER A 61 -4.18 -5.08 -3.84
CA SER A 61 -4.69 -3.85 -4.45
C SER A 61 -6.19 -3.91 -4.74
N ASP A 62 -6.71 -5.07 -5.14
CA ASP A 62 -8.14 -5.34 -5.29
C ASP A 62 -8.89 -5.01 -4.00
N ARG A 63 -8.46 -5.60 -2.88
CA ARG A 63 -9.05 -5.38 -1.55
C ARG A 63 -8.92 -3.93 -1.09
N ILE A 64 -7.81 -3.28 -1.42
CA ILE A 64 -7.58 -1.85 -1.13
C ILE A 64 -8.54 -0.97 -1.93
N PHE A 65 -8.70 -1.20 -3.23
CA PHE A 65 -9.61 -0.42 -4.07
C PHE A 65 -11.08 -0.63 -3.72
N GLU A 66 -11.45 -1.85 -3.32
CA GLU A 66 -12.80 -2.17 -2.86
C GLU A 66 -13.08 -1.70 -1.42
N ALA A 67 -12.05 -1.25 -0.69
CA ALA A 67 -12.13 -0.95 0.73
C ALA A 67 -12.74 -2.12 1.52
N ASP A 68 -12.29 -3.34 1.20
CA ASP A 68 -12.82 -4.57 1.78
C ASP A 68 -12.49 -4.65 3.28
N GLU A 69 -13.46 -4.30 4.12
CA GLU A 69 -13.34 -4.34 5.58
C GLU A 69 -12.96 -5.73 6.10
N SER A 70 -13.36 -6.80 5.41
CA SER A 70 -13.04 -8.17 5.83
C SER A 70 -11.53 -8.41 5.89
N PHE A 71 -10.76 -7.59 5.16
CA PHE A 71 -9.31 -7.64 5.11
C PHE A 71 -8.62 -7.37 6.45
N PHE A 72 -9.12 -6.38 7.20
CA PHE A 72 -8.57 -6.02 8.51
C PHE A 72 -9.36 -6.63 9.67
N LEU A 73 -10.56 -7.14 9.40
CA LEU A 73 -11.29 -7.97 10.35
C LEU A 73 -10.57 -9.33 10.49
N THR A 74 -10.73 -9.96 11.66
CA THR A 74 -9.95 -11.14 12.09
C THR A 74 -10.30 -12.38 11.26
N ASN A 75 -9.84 -12.43 10.02
CA ASN A 75 -9.86 -13.59 9.15
C ASN A 75 -8.44 -14.19 9.13
N GLU A 76 -8.30 -15.37 9.74
CA GLU A 76 -7.01 -16.04 9.90
C GLU A 76 -6.32 -16.31 8.56
N ALA A 77 -7.09 -16.62 7.50
CA ALA A 77 -6.55 -16.83 6.16
C ALA A 77 -5.91 -15.55 5.59
N ILE A 78 -6.55 -14.40 5.80
CA ILE A 78 -6.06 -13.10 5.33
C ILE A 78 -4.84 -12.64 6.13
N SER A 79 -4.87 -12.83 7.46
CA SER A 79 -3.70 -12.53 8.30
C SER A 79 -2.49 -13.40 7.94
N ASN A 80 -2.73 -14.67 7.59
CA ASN A 80 -1.66 -15.55 7.12
C ASN A 80 -1.13 -15.14 5.74
N GLU A 81 -1.99 -14.71 4.82
CA GLU A 81 -1.60 -14.16 3.51
C GLU A 81 -0.73 -12.90 3.69
N LEU A 82 -1.14 -11.97 4.56
CA LEU A 82 -0.37 -10.78 4.93
C LEU A 82 1.02 -11.12 5.47
N LYS A 83 1.11 -12.10 6.38
CA LYS A 83 2.38 -12.53 6.98
C LYS A 83 3.29 -13.31 6.03
N GLN A 84 2.72 -14.11 5.12
CA GLN A 84 3.50 -14.84 4.12
C GLN A 84 4.14 -13.91 3.09
N HIS A 85 3.46 -12.82 2.75
CA HIS A 85 3.92 -11.89 1.72
C HIS A 85 4.74 -10.72 2.26
N ASN A 86 4.59 -10.37 3.54
CA ASN A 86 5.45 -9.41 4.20
C ASN A 86 6.55 -10.13 4.99
N SER A 87 7.78 -10.12 4.46
CA SER A 87 8.94 -10.60 5.22
C SER A 87 9.24 -9.71 6.43
N ASP A 88 9.70 -10.33 7.52
CA ASP A 88 10.22 -9.64 8.72
C ASP A 88 11.20 -8.53 8.32
N GLY A 89 10.86 -7.28 8.66
CA GLY A 89 11.70 -6.09 8.41
C GLY A 89 11.27 -5.20 7.25
N THR A 90 10.14 -5.48 6.60
CA THR A 90 9.62 -4.68 5.47
C THR A 90 8.60 -3.62 5.92
N PHE A 91 8.20 -2.78 4.99
CA PHE A 91 7.26 -1.68 5.13
C PHE A 91 5.82 -2.19 5.40
N ASN A 92 5.54 -2.64 6.63
CA ASN A 92 4.31 -3.35 6.98
C ASN A 92 3.13 -2.41 7.28
N THR A 93 2.76 -1.57 6.31
CA THR A 93 1.64 -0.61 6.44
C THR A 93 0.33 -1.31 6.78
N LEU A 94 0.00 -2.42 6.12
CA LEU A 94 -1.27 -3.12 6.33
C LEU A 94 -1.33 -3.83 7.68
N GLU A 95 -0.25 -4.46 8.14
CA GLU A 95 -0.18 -5.08 9.46
C GLU A 95 -0.31 -4.03 10.57
N SER A 96 0.36 -2.89 10.41
CA SER A 96 0.26 -1.77 11.37
C SER A 96 -1.16 -1.22 11.43
N ILE A 97 -1.91 -1.24 10.33
CA ILE A 97 -3.32 -0.83 10.31
C ILE A 97 -4.22 -1.90 10.94
N GLN A 98 -3.93 -3.17 10.67
CA GLN A 98 -4.67 -4.30 11.22
C GLN A 98 -4.63 -4.33 12.75
N SER A 99 -3.50 -3.98 13.38
CA SER A 99 -3.34 -4.02 14.84
C SER A 99 -4.37 -3.16 15.59
N PHE A 100 -4.78 -2.03 15.00
CA PHE A 100 -5.73 -1.11 15.63
C PHE A 100 -7.13 -1.09 14.99
N TRP A 101 -7.37 -1.80 13.88
CA TRP A 101 -8.61 -1.66 13.10
C TRP A 101 -9.89 -1.89 13.93
N ASN A 102 -9.82 -2.83 14.87
CA ASN A 102 -10.94 -3.22 15.74
C ASN A 102 -10.90 -2.58 17.13
N THR A 103 -10.08 -1.55 17.35
CA THR A 103 -9.97 -0.86 18.65
C THR A 103 -11.07 0.20 18.88
N GLY A 104 -12.08 0.26 18.00
CA GLY A 104 -13.17 1.23 18.11
C GLY A 104 -12.92 2.56 17.38
N ILE A 105 -12.02 2.58 16.38
CA ILE A 105 -11.87 3.75 15.50
C ILE A 105 -13.16 4.03 14.73
N SER A 106 -13.46 5.32 14.53
CA SER A 106 -14.70 5.72 13.86
C SER A 106 -14.75 5.31 12.38
N ASP A 107 -15.94 5.10 11.83
CA ASP A 107 -16.14 4.83 10.40
C ASP A 107 -15.56 5.95 9.52
N LYS A 108 -15.60 7.20 10.00
CA LYS A 108 -14.98 8.34 9.32
C LYS A 108 -13.47 8.16 9.21
N THR A 109 -12.82 7.70 10.27
CA THR A 109 -11.39 7.40 10.29
C THR A 109 -11.07 6.23 9.36
N LYS A 110 -11.85 5.13 9.41
CA LYS A 110 -11.67 3.99 8.50
C LYS A 110 -11.77 4.38 7.03
N LYS A 111 -12.80 5.16 6.66
CA LYS A 111 -12.97 5.70 5.30
C LYS A 111 -11.78 6.56 4.87
N ALA A 112 -11.25 7.38 5.78
CA ALA A 112 -10.06 8.18 5.49
C ALA A 112 -8.83 7.29 5.26
N ILE A 113 -8.62 6.24 6.07
CA ILE A 113 -7.52 5.29 5.90
C ILE A 113 -7.59 4.62 4.54
N TRP A 114 -8.75 4.09 4.15
CA TRP A 114 -8.94 3.50 2.83
C TRP A 114 -8.63 4.50 1.70
N SER A 115 -9.13 5.73 1.82
CA SER A 115 -8.84 6.77 0.83
C SER A 115 -7.33 7.06 0.71
N TYR A 116 -6.57 7.04 1.80
CA TYR A 116 -5.12 7.18 1.73
C TYR A 116 -4.46 5.99 1.05
N LEU A 117 -4.82 4.76 1.44
CA LEU A 117 -4.26 3.55 0.83
C LEU A 117 -4.52 3.50 -0.68
N GLN A 118 -5.73 3.86 -1.11
CA GLN A 118 -6.10 3.92 -2.52
C GLN A 118 -5.29 4.97 -3.28
N ASN A 119 -5.19 6.20 -2.76
CA ASN A 119 -4.42 7.26 -3.41
C ASN A 119 -2.91 6.96 -3.44
N LEU A 120 -2.38 6.36 -2.37
CA LEU A 120 -0.99 5.89 -2.34
C LEU A 120 -0.75 4.78 -3.36
N MET A 121 -1.69 3.85 -3.52
CA MET A 121 -1.62 2.81 -4.55
C MET A 121 -1.66 3.40 -5.96
N ILE A 122 -2.53 4.39 -6.21
CA ILE A 122 -2.60 5.12 -7.49
C ILE A 122 -1.26 5.81 -7.79
N LEU A 123 -0.67 6.51 -6.83
CA LEU A 123 0.65 7.15 -7.00
C LEU A 123 1.77 6.12 -7.18
N GLY A 124 1.66 4.97 -6.52
CA GLY A 124 2.56 3.83 -6.71
C GLY A 124 2.52 3.31 -8.15
N TYR A 125 1.32 3.11 -8.69
CA TYR A 125 1.15 2.72 -10.08
C TYR A 125 1.64 3.80 -11.05
N LEU A 126 1.35 5.07 -10.76
CA LEU A 126 1.89 6.16 -11.57
C LEU A 126 3.43 6.15 -11.60
N TYR A 127 4.08 5.77 -10.49
CA TYR A 127 5.53 5.56 -10.43
C TYR A 127 6.02 4.40 -11.33
N LEU A 128 5.21 3.36 -11.51
CA LEU A 128 5.48 2.29 -12.48
C LEU A 128 5.22 2.72 -13.94
N GLY A 129 4.67 3.90 -14.17
CA GLY A 129 4.22 4.38 -15.48
C GLY A 129 2.80 3.92 -15.83
N ILE A 130 1.99 3.59 -14.83
CA ILE A 130 0.63 3.06 -14.95
C ILE A 130 -0.34 4.13 -14.48
N ASP A 131 -1.15 4.67 -15.39
CA ASP A 131 -2.19 5.67 -15.05
C ASP A 131 -3.56 4.99 -14.83
N VAL A 132 -3.72 4.32 -13.69
CA VAL A 132 -4.96 3.59 -13.36
C VAL A 132 -6.18 4.49 -13.11
N ALA A 133 -5.97 5.79 -12.87
CA ALA A 133 -7.07 6.70 -12.56
C ALA A 133 -7.95 6.97 -13.79
N PHE A 134 -7.46 6.67 -15.00
CA PHE A 134 -8.14 6.98 -16.26
C PHE A 134 -8.30 5.78 -17.22
N ASP A 135 -7.78 4.59 -16.87
CA ASP A 135 -7.80 3.41 -17.75
C ASP A 135 -8.38 2.17 -17.06
N GLU A 136 -9.65 1.87 -17.36
CA GLU A 136 -10.36 0.68 -16.86
C GLU A 136 -9.71 -0.64 -17.31
N ASN A 137 -9.12 -0.67 -18.51
CA ASN A 137 -8.45 -1.87 -19.00
C ASN A 137 -7.13 -2.09 -18.27
N LEU A 138 -6.43 -1.02 -17.92
CA LEU A 138 -5.24 -1.08 -17.09
C LEU A 138 -5.58 -1.54 -15.66
N LEU A 139 -6.67 -1.04 -15.08
CA LEU A 139 -7.17 -1.54 -13.81
C LEU A 139 -7.48 -3.04 -13.89
N LYS A 140 -8.16 -3.51 -14.94
CA LYS A 140 -8.40 -4.95 -15.16
C LYS A 140 -7.09 -5.75 -15.24
N ARG A 141 -6.06 -5.25 -15.93
CA ARG A 141 -4.74 -5.91 -15.99
C ARG A 141 -4.07 -5.97 -14.62
N VAL A 142 -4.13 -4.89 -13.83
CA VAL A 142 -3.63 -4.87 -12.45
C VAL A 142 -4.33 -5.96 -11.62
N LEU A 143 -5.66 -5.99 -11.64
CA LEU A 143 -6.45 -6.96 -10.88
C LEU A 143 -6.15 -8.40 -11.31
N LEU A 144 -6.08 -8.67 -12.62
CA LEU A 144 -5.69 -9.99 -13.14
C LEU A 144 -4.29 -10.41 -12.69
N THR A 145 -3.34 -9.48 -12.62
CA THR A 145 -1.99 -9.77 -12.13
C THR A 145 -2.00 -10.11 -10.64
N CYS A 146 -2.81 -9.41 -9.82
CA CYS A 146 -2.99 -9.74 -8.40
C CYS A 146 -3.54 -11.15 -8.20
N ASP A 147 -4.56 -11.55 -8.99
CA ASP A 147 -5.13 -12.89 -8.92
C ASP A 147 -4.09 -13.98 -9.26
N LYS A 148 -3.24 -13.74 -10.26
CA LYS A 148 -2.17 -14.67 -10.62
C LYS A 148 -1.16 -14.85 -9.49
N PHE A 149 -0.77 -13.77 -8.80
CA PHE A 149 0.11 -13.88 -7.64
C PHE A 149 -0.54 -14.66 -6.49
N ARG A 150 -1.81 -14.38 -6.19
CA ARG A 150 -2.57 -15.07 -5.14
C ARG A 150 -2.70 -16.56 -5.42
N ASN A 151 -2.92 -16.91 -6.69
CA ASN A 151 -2.97 -18.28 -7.17
C ASN A 151 -1.58 -18.91 -7.38
N LYS A 152 -0.51 -18.18 -7.04
CA LYS A 152 0.90 -18.60 -7.16
C LYS A 152 1.32 -18.98 -8.58
N GLU A 153 0.61 -18.46 -9.59
CA GLU A 153 0.99 -18.57 -11.01
C GLU A 153 2.16 -17.65 -11.35
N LEU A 154 2.35 -16.59 -10.56
CA LEU A 154 3.50 -15.69 -10.59
C LEU A 154 4.19 -15.68 -9.23
N THR A 155 5.52 -15.52 -9.25
CA THR A 155 6.35 -15.55 -8.04
C THR A 155 7.14 -14.26 -7.81
N ASP A 156 7.37 -13.46 -8.85
CA ASP A 156 8.17 -12.23 -8.77
C ASP A 156 7.25 -11.01 -8.74
N THR A 157 7.14 -10.37 -7.58
CA THR A 157 6.34 -9.15 -7.37
C THR A 157 7.16 -7.87 -7.46
N SER A 158 8.44 -7.96 -7.86
CA SER A 158 9.33 -6.80 -7.87
C SER A 158 8.80 -5.69 -8.77
N VAL A 159 9.07 -4.44 -8.36
CA VAL A 159 8.81 -3.24 -9.17
C VAL A 159 9.35 -3.39 -10.59
N GLU A 160 10.53 -3.98 -10.76
CA GLU A 160 11.15 -4.27 -12.06
C GLU A 160 10.27 -5.21 -12.89
N TYR A 161 9.81 -6.32 -12.31
CA TYR A 161 8.90 -7.25 -12.95
C TYR A 161 7.58 -6.56 -13.35
N LEU A 162 6.97 -5.81 -12.44
CA LEU A 162 5.70 -5.12 -12.70
C LEU A 162 5.86 -4.08 -13.82
N LYS A 163 6.94 -3.28 -13.81
CA LYS A 163 7.26 -2.34 -14.88
C LYS A 163 7.40 -3.01 -16.24
N ALA A 164 8.01 -4.19 -16.31
CA ALA A 164 8.19 -4.92 -17.55
C ALA A 164 6.85 -5.46 -18.10
N ASN A 165 5.96 -5.92 -17.21
CA ASN A 165 4.71 -6.59 -17.60
C ASN A 165 3.53 -5.63 -17.83
N PHE A 166 3.58 -4.41 -17.29
CA PHE A 166 2.53 -3.41 -17.51
C PHE A 166 2.86 -2.40 -18.62
N LYS A 167 4.08 -2.42 -19.17
CA LYS A 167 4.43 -1.65 -20.38
C LYS A 167 3.95 -2.39 -21.63
N SER A 168 2.71 -2.11 -22.03
CA SER A 168 2.15 -2.48 -23.34
C SER A 168 1.30 -1.34 -23.89
#